data_AF-A0A7D4A8Y0-F1
#
_entry.id   AF-A0A7D4A8Y0-F1
#
_cell.length_a   1.000
_cell.length_b   1.000
_cell.length_c   1.000
_cell.angle_alpha   90.00
_cell.angle_beta   90.00
_cell.angle_gamma   90.00
#
_symmetry.space_group_name_H-M   'P 1'
#
loop_
_entity.id
_entity.type
_entity.pdbx_description
1 polymer ?
#
loop_
_entity_poly.entity_id
_entity_poly.type
_entity_poly.pdbx_seq_one_letter_code
_entity_poly.pdbx_strand_id
1 'polypeptide(L)'
;MNRTRRAATSAALAVIAAASTLSPASAADHEPAPPRLPRNFHGSGKWIVRDLGITVPFTWTGRNGDSQMIAGGPRYPIWFTNLIFRNSLYTLTYKWPGLKDHSCSRIPGFNLGTLNQQLAKSRFVGREILQRHPARHVDHWRTGVVVPKLPPGKFLRFPLALGDVYVDQRDPTTFWQVLQFGVQNLFDPELDEWLVMNTFKHTPGKVTLPRRCPRP
;
A
#
# COMPACT_ATOMS: atom_id res chain seq x y z
N MET A 1 -80.03 -22.11 39.97
CA MET A 1 -79.74 -22.96 41.14
C MET A 1 -78.52 -23.83 40.83
N ASN A 2 -77.47 -23.62 41.63
CA ASN A 2 -76.20 -24.35 41.78
C ASN A 2 -76.00 -25.71 41.08
N ARG A 3 -74.87 -25.82 40.35
CA ARG A 3 -73.93 -26.93 40.53
C ARG A 3 -72.48 -26.45 40.39
N THR A 4 -71.77 -26.49 41.51
CA THR A 4 -70.32 -26.36 41.66
C THR A 4 -69.67 -27.74 41.68
N ARG A 5 -68.36 -27.78 41.35
CA ARG A 5 -67.35 -28.87 41.43
C ARG A 5 -66.94 -29.36 40.03
N ARG A 6 -65.67 -29.52 39.66
CA ARG A 6 -64.38 -29.55 40.39
C ARG A 6 -63.24 -29.24 39.41
N ALA A 7 -62.11 -28.85 39.98
CA ALA A 7 -60.83 -28.56 39.33
C ALA A 7 -60.26 -29.72 38.50
N ALA A 8 -59.53 -29.37 37.44
CA ALA A 8 -58.39 -30.13 36.96
C ALA A 8 -57.35 -29.15 36.39
N THR A 9 -56.26 -29.03 37.13
CA THR A 9 -55.00 -28.39 36.76
C THR A 9 -54.42 -29.08 35.53
N SER A 10 -54.04 -28.31 34.50
CA SER A 10 -53.04 -28.75 33.53
C SER A 10 -52.12 -27.59 33.22
N ALA A 11 -50.99 -27.60 33.92
CA ALA A 11 -49.82 -26.82 33.57
C ALA A 11 -49.25 -27.42 32.28
N ALA A 12 -49.49 -26.76 31.15
CA ALA A 12 -48.79 -27.06 29.92
C ALA A 12 -47.46 -26.30 29.93
N LEU A 13 -46.36 -27.02 30.20
CA LEU A 13 -45.02 -26.55 29.90
C LEU A 13 -44.91 -26.33 28.38
N ALA A 14 -44.90 -25.06 27.96
CA ALA A 14 -44.44 -24.72 26.61
C ALA A 14 -42.90 -24.77 26.62
N VAL A 15 -42.36 -25.84 26.04
CA VAL A 15 -40.93 -25.96 25.73
C VAL A 15 -40.58 -24.86 24.73
N ILE A 16 -39.78 -23.88 25.15
CA ILE A 16 -39.15 -22.95 24.23
C ILE A 16 -38.13 -23.76 23.44
N ALA A 17 -38.48 -24.17 22.23
CA ALA A 17 -37.53 -24.66 21.26
C ALA A 17 -36.61 -23.50 20.89
N ALA A 18 -35.44 -23.45 21.54
CA ALA A 18 -34.32 -22.64 21.07
C ALA A 18 -33.91 -23.20 19.70
N ALA A 19 -34.47 -22.63 18.64
CA ALA A 19 -33.93 -22.79 17.31
C ALA A 19 -32.57 -22.09 17.31
N SER A 20 -31.53 -22.86 17.61
CA SER A 20 -30.14 -22.49 17.35
C SER A 20 -30.00 -22.33 15.85
N THR A 21 -30.33 -21.13 15.35
CA THR A 21 -29.84 -20.66 14.06
C THR A 21 -28.32 -20.67 14.19
N LEU A 22 -27.70 -21.72 13.70
CA LEU A 22 -26.28 -21.72 13.37
C LEU A 22 -26.10 -20.57 12.37
N SER A 23 -25.71 -19.41 12.88
CA SER A 23 -25.11 -18.37 12.05
C SER A 23 -24.05 -19.07 11.19
N PRO A 24 -24.02 -18.83 9.87
CA PRO A 24 -22.87 -19.27 9.10
C PRO A 24 -21.66 -18.66 9.79
N ALA A 25 -20.70 -19.52 10.17
CA ALA A 25 -19.45 -19.10 10.76
C ALA A 25 -18.98 -17.86 10.00
N SER A 26 -18.84 -16.73 10.68
CA SER A 26 -18.21 -15.55 10.09
C SER A 26 -16.92 -16.06 9.46
N ALA A 27 -16.72 -15.81 8.17
CA ALA A 27 -15.45 -16.11 7.52
C ALA A 27 -14.35 -15.68 8.49
N ALA A 28 -13.66 -16.65 9.08
CA ALA A 28 -12.71 -16.38 10.15
C ALA A 28 -11.75 -15.34 9.60
N ASP A 29 -11.58 -14.26 10.37
CA ASP A 29 -10.91 -13.01 10.03
C ASP A 29 -9.39 -13.26 9.87
N HIS A 30 -9.02 -14.07 8.86
CA HIS A 30 -7.63 -14.30 8.52
C HIS A 30 -7.05 -13.00 7.98
N GLU A 31 -5.93 -12.57 8.57
CA GLU A 31 -5.14 -11.46 8.06
C GLU A 31 -4.82 -11.72 6.58
N PRO A 32 -5.08 -10.77 5.68
CA PRO A 32 -4.83 -10.94 4.26
C PRO A 32 -3.34 -11.14 3.99
N ALA A 33 -3.00 -11.65 2.80
CA ALA A 33 -1.58 -11.75 2.41
C ALA A 33 -0.98 -10.35 2.23
N PRO A 34 0.29 -10.13 2.64
CA PRO A 34 0.91 -8.82 2.56
C PRO A 34 1.12 -8.37 1.10
N PRO A 35 1.29 -7.04 0.87
CA PRO A 35 1.52 -6.49 -0.45
C PRO A 35 2.74 -7.12 -1.12
N ARG A 36 2.63 -7.39 -2.42
CA ARG A 36 3.75 -7.92 -3.20
C ARG A 36 3.75 -7.34 -4.60
N LEU A 37 4.75 -6.54 -4.92
CA LEU A 37 4.89 -5.98 -6.25
C LEU A 37 5.19 -7.11 -7.27
N PRO A 38 4.37 -7.26 -8.34
CA PRO A 38 4.59 -8.30 -9.33
C PRO A 38 5.79 -7.97 -10.24
N ARG A 39 6.33 -8.98 -10.93
CA ARG A 39 7.46 -8.80 -11.87
C ARG A 39 7.09 -7.98 -13.10
N ASN A 40 5.87 -8.13 -13.59
CA ASN A 40 5.36 -7.56 -14.83
C ASN A 40 4.07 -6.81 -14.51
N PHE A 41 4.10 -5.50 -14.67
CA PHE A 41 2.92 -4.67 -14.50
C PHE A 41 3.06 -3.32 -15.19
N HIS A 42 1.95 -2.62 -15.32
CA HIS A 42 1.92 -1.23 -15.75
C HIS A 42 0.71 -0.53 -15.13
N GLY A 43 0.95 0.59 -14.45
CA GLY A 43 -0.07 1.44 -13.86
C GLY A 43 0.16 2.92 -14.17
N SER A 44 -0.93 3.68 -14.16
CA SER A 44 -0.91 5.14 -14.39
C SER A 44 -1.88 5.85 -13.44
N GLY A 45 -1.53 7.06 -13.03
CA GLY A 45 -2.24 7.77 -11.97
C GLY A 45 -1.66 9.16 -11.74
N LYS A 46 -1.67 9.58 -10.48
CA LYS A 46 -1.20 10.90 -10.03
C LYS A 46 -0.19 10.76 -8.89
N TRP A 47 0.79 11.66 -8.87
CA TRP A 47 1.63 11.95 -7.71
C TRP A 47 1.12 13.24 -7.08
N ILE A 48 0.85 13.22 -5.78
CA ILE A 48 0.23 14.32 -5.05
C ILE A 48 1.13 14.64 -3.86
N VAL A 49 1.56 15.91 -3.78
CA VAL A 49 2.25 16.47 -2.63
C VAL A 49 1.37 17.60 -2.13
N ARG A 50 0.54 17.31 -1.12
CA ARG A 50 -0.55 18.22 -0.71
C ARG A 50 -0.02 19.52 -0.14
N ASP A 51 1.04 19.46 0.65
CA ASP A 51 1.63 20.62 1.33
C ASP A 51 2.21 21.64 0.35
N LEU A 52 2.59 21.19 -0.84
CA LEU A 52 3.05 22.05 -1.93
C LEU A 52 1.94 22.43 -2.92
N GLY A 53 0.71 21.94 -2.74
CA GLY A 53 -0.37 22.09 -3.71
C GLY A 53 -0.08 21.43 -5.07
N ILE A 54 0.80 20.43 -5.10
CA ILE A 54 1.28 19.81 -6.34
C ILE A 54 0.51 18.54 -6.64
N THR A 55 0.02 18.43 -7.88
CA THR A 55 -0.53 17.19 -8.43
C THR A 55 -0.04 17.03 -9.87
N VAL A 56 0.66 15.94 -10.15
CA VAL A 56 1.25 15.68 -11.47
C VAL A 56 0.94 14.26 -11.95
N PRO A 57 1.05 13.96 -13.25
CA PRO A 57 0.91 12.59 -13.74
C PRO A 57 1.95 11.66 -13.14
N PHE A 58 1.57 10.40 -12.98
CA PHE A 58 2.44 9.36 -12.44
C PHE A 58 2.28 8.06 -13.23
N THR A 59 3.39 7.35 -13.44
CA THR A 59 3.41 6.02 -14.02
C THR A 59 4.31 5.10 -13.20
N TRP A 60 3.90 3.85 -13.05
CA TRP A 60 4.70 2.81 -12.42
C TRP A 60 4.62 1.53 -13.23
N THR A 61 5.77 1.03 -13.66
CA THR A 61 5.83 -0.08 -14.61
C THR A 61 6.90 -1.08 -14.19
N GLY A 62 6.66 -2.35 -14.45
CA GLY A 62 7.59 -3.43 -14.20
C GLY A 62 7.76 -4.36 -15.40
N ARG A 63 8.98 -4.88 -15.57
CA ARG A 63 9.33 -5.88 -16.57
C ARG A 63 10.39 -6.81 -16.02
N ASN A 64 10.08 -8.11 -15.95
CA ASN A 64 10.98 -9.18 -15.53
C ASN A 64 11.65 -8.97 -14.15
N GLY A 65 11.08 -8.12 -13.29
CA GLY A 65 11.65 -7.79 -11.98
C GLY A 65 12.40 -6.45 -11.92
N ASP A 66 12.62 -5.78 -13.04
CA ASP A 66 12.95 -4.35 -13.03
C ASP A 66 11.65 -3.54 -12.88
N SER A 67 11.74 -2.34 -12.30
CA SER A 67 10.59 -1.48 -11.99
C SER A 67 10.94 -0.01 -12.13
N GLN A 68 10.12 0.78 -12.82
CA GLN A 68 10.34 2.20 -13.05
C GLN A 68 9.09 3.01 -12.66
N MET A 69 9.29 3.96 -11.76
CA MET A 69 8.34 4.98 -11.33
C MET A 69 8.75 6.32 -11.93
N ILE A 70 7.81 7.06 -12.49
CA ILE A 70 8.02 8.41 -13.02
C ILE A 70 6.87 9.28 -12.54
N ALA A 71 7.21 10.41 -11.91
CA ALA A 71 6.25 11.45 -11.58
C ALA A 71 6.56 12.72 -12.38
N GLY A 72 5.53 13.37 -12.89
CA GLY A 72 5.61 14.63 -13.62
C GLY A 72 6.33 14.53 -14.96
N GLY A 73 7.12 15.54 -15.28
CA GLY A 73 7.74 15.72 -16.59
C GLY A 73 8.19 17.17 -16.83
N PRO A 74 8.76 17.48 -18.01
CA PRO A 74 9.37 18.79 -18.28
C PRO A 74 8.45 20.00 -18.00
N ARG A 75 7.15 19.84 -18.24
CA ARG A 75 6.13 20.89 -18.09
C ARG A 75 5.56 21.01 -16.67
N TYR A 76 5.86 20.06 -15.79
CA TYR A 76 5.30 19.99 -14.44
C TYR A 76 6.28 20.60 -13.40
N PRO A 77 5.79 21.02 -12.22
CA PRO A 77 6.61 21.62 -11.19
C PRO A 77 7.56 20.63 -10.50
N ILE A 78 7.23 19.33 -10.50
CA ILE A 78 8.13 18.25 -10.12
C ILE A 78 8.35 17.29 -11.29
N TRP A 79 9.53 16.68 -11.34
CA TRP A 79 9.84 15.62 -12.26
C TRP A 79 10.96 14.74 -11.69
N PHE A 80 10.67 13.47 -11.44
CA PHE A 80 11.67 12.50 -10.99
C PHE A 80 11.37 11.10 -11.51
N THR A 81 12.39 10.25 -11.42
CA THR A 81 12.36 8.82 -11.75
C THR A 81 12.99 8.03 -10.61
N ASN A 82 12.26 7.06 -10.07
CA ASN A 82 12.79 6.01 -9.20
C ASN A 82 12.79 4.69 -9.97
N LEU A 83 13.89 3.93 -9.92
CA LEU A 83 14.11 2.80 -10.82
C LEU A 83 14.84 1.67 -10.10
N ILE A 84 14.24 0.49 -10.05
CA ILE A 84 14.95 -0.76 -9.81
C ILE A 84 15.37 -1.30 -11.18
N PHE A 85 16.67 -1.42 -11.41
CA PHE A 85 17.21 -1.95 -12.66
C PHE A 85 18.45 -2.79 -12.40
N ARG A 86 18.43 -4.07 -12.81
CA ARG A 86 19.56 -5.00 -12.70
C ARG A 86 20.24 -4.97 -11.32
N ASN A 87 19.48 -5.28 -10.28
CA ASN A 87 19.96 -5.36 -8.90
C ASN A 87 20.52 -4.05 -8.31
N SER A 88 19.98 -2.91 -8.73
CA SER A 88 20.28 -1.61 -8.13
C SER A 88 19.03 -0.73 -8.10
N LEU A 89 18.90 0.08 -7.05
CA LEU A 89 17.94 1.18 -6.99
C LEU A 89 18.62 2.45 -7.50
N TYR A 90 17.94 3.15 -8.38
CA TYR A 90 18.35 4.45 -8.91
C TYR A 90 17.30 5.48 -8.56
N THR A 91 17.75 6.65 -8.14
CA THR A 91 16.90 7.81 -7.90
C THR A 91 17.44 8.96 -8.72
N LEU A 92 16.52 9.65 -9.39
CA LEU A 92 16.88 10.65 -10.37
C LEU A 92 15.84 11.76 -10.38
N THR A 93 16.20 12.91 -9.84
CA THR A 93 15.35 14.11 -9.84
C THR A 93 15.76 15.03 -10.98
N TYR A 94 14.81 15.43 -11.82
CA TYR A 94 15.00 16.43 -12.88
C TYR A 94 14.56 17.81 -12.42
N LYS A 95 13.51 17.87 -11.60
CA LYS A 95 12.93 19.11 -11.09
C LYS A 95 12.25 18.85 -9.76
N TRP A 96 12.56 19.69 -8.78
CA TRP A 96 11.90 19.72 -7.48
C TRP A 96 12.04 21.13 -6.88
N PRO A 97 11.02 21.71 -6.22
CA PRO A 97 11.13 23.01 -5.56
C PRO A 97 12.30 23.05 -4.58
N GLY A 98 13.19 24.05 -4.73
CA GLY A 98 14.32 24.25 -3.82
C GLY A 98 15.54 23.33 -4.03
N LEU A 99 15.45 22.31 -4.88
CA LEU A 99 16.56 21.39 -5.14
C LEU A 99 17.47 21.92 -6.25
N LYS A 100 18.79 21.93 -6.01
CA LYS A 100 19.80 22.39 -6.99
C LYS A 100 20.67 21.28 -7.60
N ASP A 101 20.82 20.14 -6.91
CA ASP A 101 21.55 18.98 -7.43
C ASP A 101 20.57 17.93 -7.98
N HIS A 102 20.94 17.33 -9.12
CA HIS A 102 20.11 16.47 -9.95
C HIS A 102 20.87 15.23 -10.47
N SER A 103 22.00 14.89 -9.84
CA SER A 103 22.77 13.69 -10.21
C SER A 103 21.95 12.40 -10.01
N CYS A 104 22.23 11.39 -10.85
CA CYS A 104 21.60 10.09 -10.67
C CYS A 104 22.30 9.31 -9.54
N SER A 105 21.58 9.09 -8.45
CA SER A 105 22.08 8.26 -7.34
C SER A 105 21.84 6.78 -7.66
N ARG A 106 22.77 5.92 -7.23
CA ARG A 106 22.68 4.47 -7.38
C ARG A 106 22.96 3.80 -6.04
N ILE A 107 22.09 2.88 -5.64
CA ILE A 107 22.23 2.01 -4.47
C ILE A 107 22.30 0.56 -4.97
N PRO A 108 23.50 -0.05 -5.03
CA PRO A 108 23.66 -1.46 -5.39
C PRO A 108 22.98 -2.42 -4.40
N GLY A 109 22.60 -3.61 -4.86
CA GLY A 109 22.04 -4.67 -4.01
C GLY A 109 20.56 -4.54 -3.67
N PHE A 110 19.88 -3.52 -4.20
CA PHE A 110 18.43 -3.35 -4.05
C PHE A 110 17.71 -3.80 -5.33
N ASN A 111 16.86 -4.83 -5.21
CA ASN A 111 16.07 -5.39 -6.31
C ASN A 111 14.60 -5.61 -5.90
N LEU A 112 13.77 -6.12 -6.82
CA LEU A 112 12.36 -6.43 -6.54
C LEU A 112 12.18 -7.41 -5.37
N GLY A 113 13.07 -8.40 -5.25
CA GLY A 113 13.10 -9.32 -4.11
C GLY A 113 13.34 -8.59 -2.80
N THR A 114 14.34 -7.70 -2.75
CA THR A 114 14.61 -6.84 -1.58
C THR A 114 13.39 -6.00 -1.21
N LEU A 115 12.74 -5.36 -2.19
CA LEU A 115 11.52 -4.58 -1.97
C LEU A 115 10.39 -5.45 -1.40
N ASN A 116 10.10 -6.59 -2.03
CA ASN A 116 9.04 -7.49 -1.60
C ASN A 116 9.32 -8.11 -0.22
N GLN A 117 10.59 -8.34 0.14
CA GLN A 117 10.97 -8.75 1.49
C GLN A 117 10.68 -7.66 2.54
N GLN A 118 10.75 -6.37 2.19
CA GLN A 118 10.33 -5.31 3.10
C GLN A 118 8.81 -5.17 3.16
N LEU A 119 8.12 -5.25 2.01
CA LEU A 119 6.65 -5.22 1.96
C LEU A 119 6.03 -6.37 2.77
N ALA A 120 6.63 -7.56 2.74
CA ALA A 120 6.20 -8.71 3.54
C ALA A 120 6.29 -8.50 5.06
N LYS A 121 7.02 -7.47 5.53
CA LYS A 121 7.10 -7.10 6.96
C LYS A 121 6.10 -6.01 7.35
N SER A 122 5.29 -5.55 6.41
CA SER A 122 4.28 -4.53 6.69
C SER A 122 3.23 -5.10 7.65
N ARG A 123 2.69 -4.23 8.51
CA ARG A 123 1.64 -4.59 9.45
C ARG A 123 0.28 -4.31 8.82
N PHE A 124 -0.64 -5.27 8.83
CA PHE A 124 -2.02 -5.02 8.42
C PHE A 124 -2.67 -4.00 9.36
N VAL A 125 -3.30 -2.98 8.77
CA VAL A 125 -4.01 -1.93 9.51
C VAL A 125 -5.51 -2.19 9.50
N GLY A 126 -6.05 -2.60 8.36
CA GLY A 126 -7.47 -2.91 8.22
C GLY A 126 -7.95 -2.90 6.77
N ARG A 127 -9.24 -3.20 6.60
CA ARG A 127 -9.94 -3.14 5.33
C ARG A 127 -10.56 -1.76 5.16
N GLU A 128 -10.41 -1.15 3.98
CA GLU A 128 -10.93 0.19 3.69
C GLU A 128 -11.60 0.26 2.32
N ILE A 129 -12.39 1.31 2.11
CA ILE A 129 -12.97 1.67 0.81
C ILE A 129 -12.40 3.03 0.40
N LEU A 130 -11.57 3.05 -0.63
CA LEU A 130 -11.12 4.30 -1.24
C LEU A 130 -12.28 4.91 -2.03
N GLN A 131 -12.77 6.07 -1.57
CA GLN A 131 -13.85 6.83 -2.19
C GLN A 131 -13.38 7.44 -3.52
N ARG A 132 -13.43 6.64 -4.58
CA ARG A 132 -13.01 6.97 -5.95
C ARG A 132 -14.11 6.56 -6.94
N HIS A 133 -13.89 6.86 -8.21
CA HIS A 133 -14.77 6.42 -9.30
C HIS A 133 -14.00 5.48 -10.25
N PRO A 134 -14.22 4.15 -10.19
CA PRO A 134 -15.07 3.43 -9.24
C PRO A 134 -14.43 3.34 -7.84
N ALA A 135 -15.25 3.08 -6.82
CA ALA A 135 -14.77 2.83 -5.46
C ALA A 135 -13.88 1.57 -5.45
N ARG A 136 -12.86 1.57 -4.58
CA ARG A 136 -11.91 0.45 -4.48
C ARG A 136 -11.93 -0.11 -3.06
N HIS A 137 -12.25 -1.38 -2.93
CA HIS A 137 -12.09 -2.13 -1.69
C HIS A 137 -10.62 -2.52 -1.57
N VAL A 138 -9.97 -2.09 -0.49
CA VAL A 138 -8.53 -2.26 -0.30
C VAL A 138 -8.20 -2.85 1.05
N ASP A 139 -7.06 -3.53 1.11
CA ASP A 139 -6.36 -3.85 2.35
C ASP A 139 -5.29 -2.79 2.57
N HIS A 140 -5.33 -2.15 3.73
CA HIS A 140 -4.38 -1.13 4.15
C HIS A 140 -3.28 -1.74 5.01
N TRP A 141 -2.05 -1.49 4.61
CA TRP A 141 -0.83 -1.96 5.25
C TRP A 141 0.08 -0.80 5.63
N ARG A 142 0.67 -0.85 6.82
CA ARG A 142 1.70 0.09 7.24
C ARG A 142 3.08 -0.54 7.10
N THR A 143 3.93 0.10 6.31
CA THR A 143 5.33 -0.29 6.15
C THR A 143 6.25 0.69 6.85
N GLY A 144 7.44 0.24 7.24
CA GLY A 144 8.40 1.09 7.92
C GLY A 144 9.80 0.48 7.97
N VAL A 145 10.79 1.33 7.77
CA VAL A 145 12.18 1.05 8.10
C VAL A 145 12.51 1.83 9.36
N VAL A 146 12.61 1.12 10.48
CA VAL A 146 13.08 1.68 11.75
C VAL A 146 14.51 1.22 12.01
N VAL A 147 15.35 2.12 12.53
CA VAL A 147 16.68 1.79 13.02
C VAL A 147 16.89 2.31 14.45
N PRO A 148 17.62 1.59 15.31
CA PRO A 148 18.05 0.21 15.13
C PRO A 148 16.83 -0.76 15.10
N LYS A 149 16.97 -1.90 14.41
CA LYS A 149 15.95 -2.95 14.35
C LYS A 149 15.94 -3.73 15.68
N LEU A 150 15.31 -3.16 16.71
CA LEU A 150 15.22 -3.75 18.05
C LEU A 150 13.83 -4.36 18.31
N PRO A 151 13.67 -5.33 19.23
CA PRO A 151 12.37 -5.88 19.64
C PRO A 151 11.42 -4.82 20.24
N PRO A 152 10.07 -4.97 20.13
CA PRO A 152 9.08 -4.05 20.74
C PRO A 152 9.38 -3.80 22.23
N GLY A 153 9.44 -2.54 22.67
CA GLY A 153 9.82 -2.21 24.06
C GLY A 153 10.38 -0.79 24.24
N LYS A 154 11.04 -0.53 25.38
CA LYS A 154 11.59 0.78 25.80
C LYS A 154 12.86 1.21 25.03
N PHE A 155 13.04 0.74 23.80
CA PHE A 155 14.22 1.08 23.00
C PHE A 155 13.88 2.23 22.06
N LEU A 156 14.73 3.27 22.06
CA LEU A 156 14.60 4.37 21.12
C LEU A 156 14.80 3.83 19.69
N ARG A 157 13.83 4.11 18.82
CA ARG A 157 13.84 3.74 17.40
C ARG A 157 13.60 4.98 16.56
N PHE A 158 14.36 5.12 15.50
CA PHE A 158 14.27 6.19 14.53
C PHE A 158 13.60 5.65 13.25
N PRO A 159 12.40 6.11 12.88
CA PRO A 159 11.81 5.77 11.59
C PRO A 159 12.59 6.49 10.48
N LEU A 160 13.31 5.73 9.66
CA LEU A 160 13.99 6.26 8.47
C LEU A 160 13.06 6.40 7.27
N ALA A 161 12.07 5.52 7.20
CA ALA A 161 11.01 5.58 6.21
C ALA A 161 9.76 4.94 6.79
N LEU A 162 8.60 5.51 6.46
CA LEU A 162 7.29 4.97 6.78
C LEU A 162 6.45 5.01 5.50
N GLY A 163 5.37 4.25 5.46
CA GLY A 163 4.44 4.36 4.36
C GLY A 163 3.16 3.61 4.65
N ASP A 164 2.11 4.04 3.99
CA ASP A 164 0.83 3.34 4.00
C ASP A 164 0.60 2.81 2.58
N VAL A 165 0.31 1.52 2.45
CA VAL A 165 0.18 0.80 1.20
C VAL A 165 -1.22 0.23 1.11
N TYR A 166 -1.94 0.57 0.05
CA TYR A 166 -3.32 0.14 -0.19
C TYR A 166 -3.36 -0.74 -1.43
N VAL A 167 -3.57 -2.04 -1.21
CA VAL A 167 -3.68 -3.05 -2.28
C VAL A 167 -5.10 -3.55 -2.41
N ASP A 168 -5.45 -4.10 -3.57
CA ASP A 168 -6.78 -4.67 -3.81
C ASP A 168 -7.05 -5.86 -2.88
N GLN A 169 -8.23 -5.91 -2.25
CA GLN A 169 -8.61 -7.02 -1.35
C GLN A 169 -8.63 -8.38 -2.03
N ARG A 170 -8.83 -8.41 -3.35
CA ARG A 170 -8.89 -9.67 -4.12
C ARG A 170 -7.53 -10.09 -4.65
N ASP A 171 -6.58 -9.14 -4.72
CA ASP A 171 -5.23 -9.38 -5.23
C ASP A 171 -4.21 -8.41 -4.59
N PRO A 172 -3.39 -8.88 -3.63
CA PRO A 172 -2.40 -8.05 -2.96
C PRO A 172 -1.21 -7.66 -3.86
N THR A 173 -1.24 -8.06 -5.14
CA THR A 173 -0.29 -7.61 -6.17
C THR A 173 -0.78 -6.41 -6.99
N THR A 174 -2.02 -5.96 -6.76
CA THR A 174 -2.61 -4.77 -7.37
C THR A 174 -2.56 -3.58 -6.41
N PHE A 175 -1.82 -2.52 -6.76
CA PHE A 175 -1.63 -1.35 -5.92
C PHE A 175 -2.52 -0.19 -6.36
N TRP A 176 -3.26 0.41 -5.42
CA TRP A 176 -4.18 1.52 -5.71
C TRP A 176 -3.73 2.87 -5.13
N GLN A 177 -3.04 2.83 -4.00
CA GLN A 177 -2.53 4.02 -3.34
C GLN A 177 -1.33 3.65 -2.48
N VAL A 178 -0.31 4.50 -2.46
CA VAL A 178 0.80 4.39 -1.52
C VAL A 178 1.18 5.77 -1.05
N LEU A 179 1.32 5.93 0.26
CA LEU A 179 1.98 7.06 0.91
C LEU A 179 3.43 6.68 1.17
N GLN A 180 4.36 7.53 0.80
CA GLN A 180 5.76 7.35 1.11
C GLN A 180 6.26 8.49 2.00
N PHE A 181 6.87 8.10 3.11
CA PHE A 181 7.73 8.94 3.95
C PHE A 181 9.15 8.34 3.85
N GLY A 182 10.15 9.09 3.37
CA GLY A 182 11.56 8.78 3.65
C GLY A 182 12.54 8.61 2.48
N VAL A 183 13.83 8.71 2.84
CA VAL A 183 15.10 8.89 2.07
C VAL A 183 15.11 10.00 1.02
N GLN A 184 14.08 10.21 0.20
CA GLN A 184 13.90 11.52 -0.47
C GLN A 184 13.44 12.60 0.53
N ASN A 185 12.70 12.21 1.58
CA ASN A 185 12.37 13.05 2.75
C ASN A 185 13.51 13.21 3.77
N LEU A 186 14.72 12.69 3.53
CA LEU A 186 15.84 13.00 4.45
C LEU A 186 16.22 14.49 4.41
N PHE A 187 15.79 15.22 3.37
CA PHE A 187 15.97 16.66 3.22
C PHE A 187 14.74 17.49 3.62
N ASP A 188 13.57 16.86 3.78
CA ASP A 188 12.35 17.49 4.26
C ASP A 188 11.35 16.41 4.77
N PRO A 189 11.34 16.09 6.09
CA PRO A 189 10.53 15.02 6.66
C PRO A 189 9.02 15.31 6.70
N GLU A 190 8.57 16.49 6.25
CA GLU A 190 7.20 16.98 6.43
C GLU A 190 6.29 16.81 5.21
N LEU A 191 6.80 16.33 4.07
CA LEU A 191 6.00 16.22 2.85
C LEU A 191 5.30 14.86 2.72
N ASP A 192 3.97 14.89 2.71
CA ASP A 192 3.09 13.75 2.43
C ASP A 192 3.06 13.47 0.92
N GLU A 193 3.88 12.52 0.46
CA GLU A 193 3.95 12.14 -0.95
C GLU A 193 3.07 10.93 -1.27
N TRP A 194 1.95 11.19 -1.94
CA TRP A 194 0.97 10.18 -2.33
C TRP A 194 1.09 9.80 -3.80
N LEU A 195 1.31 8.51 -4.07
CA LEU A 195 0.99 7.94 -5.38
C LEU A 195 -0.42 7.35 -5.37
N VAL A 196 -1.22 7.80 -6.33
CA VAL A 196 -2.65 7.50 -6.46
C VAL A 196 -2.88 6.87 -7.84
N MET A 197 -3.11 5.57 -7.90
CA MET A 197 -3.25 4.82 -9.15
C MET A 197 -4.68 4.85 -9.69
N ASN A 198 -4.84 5.18 -10.96
CA ASN A 198 -6.12 5.06 -11.69
C ASN A 198 -6.23 3.68 -12.37
N THR A 199 -5.11 3.17 -12.85
CA THR A 199 -5.01 1.87 -13.52
C THR A 199 -3.85 1.06 -12.97
N PHE A 200 -4.01 -0.26 -12.99
CA PHE A 200 -2.96 -1.23 -12.71
C PHE A 200 -3.27 -2.48 -13.54
N LYS A 201 -2.31 -2.96 -14.33
CA LYS A 201 -2.44 -4.14 -15.19
C LYS A 201 -1.24 -5.05 -15.01
N HIS A 202 -1.45 -6.36 -14.89
CA HIS A 202 -0.38 -7.37 -14.74
C HIS A 202 0.23 -7.79 -16.08
N THR A 203 0.58 -6.81 -16.89
CA THR A 203 1.25 -6.98 -18.19
C THR A 203 2.57 -6.22 -18.17
N PRO A 204 3.63 -6.72 -18.84
CA PRO A 204 4.94 -6.07 -18.79
C PRO A 204 4.90 -4.67 -19.40
N GLY A 205 5.40 -3.67 -18.66
CA GLY A 205 5.57 -2.29 -19.14
C GLY A 205 6.92 -2.07 -19.83
N LYS A 206 7.34 -0.81 -20.00
CA LYS A 206 8.68 -0.46 -20.50
C LYS A 206 9.52 0.10 -19.36
N VAL A 207 10.65 -0.54 -19.10
CA VAL A 207 11.63 -0.09 -18.11
C VAL A 207 12.91 0.23 -18.85
N THR A 208 13.48 1.43 -18.64
CA THR A 208 14.73 1.85 -19.28
C THR A 208 15.57 2.67 -18.32
N LEU A 209 16.85 2.30 -18.17
CA LEU A 209 17.83 3.09 -17.43
C LEU A 209 18.13 4.40 -18.21
N PRO A 210 17.89 5.59 -17.63
CA PRO A 210 18.23 6.86 -18.28
C PRO A 210 19.73 6.96 -18.55
N ARG A 211 20.12 7.51 -19.71
CA ARG A 211 21.54 7.61 -20.15
C ARG A 211 22.46 8.33 -19.17
N ARG A 212 21.92 9.22 -18.34
CA ARG A 212 22.65 10.00 -17.34
C ARG A 212 22.92 9.25 -16.03
N CYS A 213 22.40 8.03 -15.90
CA CYS A 213 22.68 7.20 -14.74
C CYS A 213 23.94 6.36 -14.96
N PRO A 214 24.71 6.08 -13.88
CA PRO A 214 25.84 5.18 -13.98
C PRO A 214 25.37 3.80 -14.44
N ARG A 215 26.22 3.09 -15.17
CA ARG A 215 25.91 1.73 -15.63
C ARG A 215 25.80 0.77 -14.42
N PRO A 216 24.98 -0.30 -14.53
CA PRO A 216 24.92 -1.38 -13.54
C PRO A 216 26.27 -2.09 -13.38
#